data_AF-A0A3L6KUX6-F1
#
_entry.id   AF-A0A3L6KUX6-F1
#
_cell.length_a   1.000
_cell.length_b   1.000
_cell.length_c   1.000
_cell.angle_alpha   90.00
_cell.angle_beta   90.00
_cell.angle_gamma   90.00
#
_symmetry.space_group_name_H-M   'P 1'
#
loop_
_entity.id
_entity.type
_entity.pdbx_description
1 polymer ?
#
loop_
_entity_poly.entity_id
_entity_poly.type
_entity_poly.pdbx_seq_one_letter_code
_entity_poly.pdbx_strand_id
1 'polypeptide(L)'
;MDVGVAPKEQRSLLERLQQVTKERDVLTLESEKLVERVQSVLYEHLNVQQELLSYCSNANENELGESDTTVGDIVQLCVERLEHYLSETKTLREEATSAKLESARMAEEVAALRGRIKHLQDDSHVAERDSLRQNAEFESLSRQLQAFFNDALHMAVNDLRLRLPPVTDTSAIGALYGLQSLFDCMLSKCRDSIAFDEEKLNCRLNELKGKHAKDLKSLHRVFCAHVTTYTDDPNDEDSARSEGDGSSPVNLPTTDRLSGGLTPEHIVAAGDALHHVHSNVCHIVWACIRHAERAPPPSLHTMGLPALTALLGEVVVASLERAELLQGAMAAGSRALGILPVDPSLNQQHMEEWLECFTSEIQRIQRSGEGCELLLNHLEILLQDHGISVGELVSNSRSQSTLSNVGRLSQDNQLGSPRGPSSSVAVQDVMEFRSRALLGALRDLIAQFEHRYSTLTSEWQALTDQNNRLKTSQQANEEEFARVQEQMQELRHAVRKKVEDDRKVEQSLRDLDNHLDMQARELAMKYRADQEAISRQFAELRGSIRRVVIPTQEQLGTPSPKYDFVYPRE
;
A
#
# COMPACT_ATOMS: atom_id res chain seq x y z
N MET A 1 -20.79 61.91 28.15
CA MET A 1 -20.26 60.64 28.68
C MET A 1 -21.46 59.75 28.94
N ASP A 2 -21.62 58.55 28.43
CA ASP A 2 -20.89 57.77 27.44
C ASP A 2 -21.93 56.74 26.98
N VAL A 3 -22.46 56.86 25.76
CA VAL A 3 -23.53 55.96 25.28
C VAL A 3 -22.84 54.76 24.65
N GLY A 4 -22.51 53.80 25.50
CA GLY A 4 -21.94 52.51 25.09
C GLY A 4 -22.95 51.71 24.29
N VAL A 5 -22.94 51.89 22.96
CA VAL A 5 -23.57 50.96 22.03
C VAL A 5 -22.85 49.62 22.17
N ALA A 6 -23.60 48.55 22.42
CA ALA A 6 -23.03 47.23 22.63
C ALA A 6 -22.18 46.81 21.39
N PRO A 7 -21.01 46.18 21.58
CA PRO A 7 -20.08 45.85 20.49
C PRO A 7 -20.67 44.94 19.38
N LYS A 8 -21.85 44.35 19.61
CA LYS A 8 -22.61 43.60 18.61
C LYS A 8 -23.43 44.49 17.67
N GLU A 9 -24.07 45.54 18.18
CA GLU A 9 -24.84 46.49 17.37
C GLU A 9 -23.93 47.38 16.52
N GLN A 10 -22.74 47.71 17.03
CA GLN A 10 -21.75 48.46 16.27
C GLN A 10 -21.20 47.65 15.07
N ARG A 11 -21.08 46.32 15.21
CA ARG A 11 -20.66 45.43 14.12
C ARG A 11 -21.75 45.27 13.07
N SER A 12 -23.01 45.08 13.46
CA SER A 12 -24.12 44.98 12.50
C SER A 12 -24.35 46.29 11.74
N LEU A 13 -24.16 47.44 12.38
CA LEU A 13 -24.21 48.74 11.71
C LEU A 13 -23.05 48.95 10.74
N LEU A 14 -21.84 48.48 11.06
CA LEU A 14 -20.68 48.50 10.17
C LEU A 14 -20.88 47.62 8.93
N GLU A 15 -21.42 46.42 9.11
CA GLU A 15 -21.77 45.52 7.99
C GLU A 15 -22.86 46.15 7.11
N ARG A 16 -23.87 46.78 7.71
CA ARG A 16 -24.92 47.50 6.96
C ARG A 16 -24.33 48.69 6.19
N LEU A 17 -23.42 49.45 6.78
CA LEU A 17 -22.73 50.56 6.12
C LEU A 17 -21.87 50.07 4.95
N GLN A 18 -21.14 48.97 5.11
CA GLN A 18 -20.36 48.38 4.02
C GLN A 18 -21.26 47.89 2.89
N GLN A 19 -22.41 47.29 3.21
CA GLN A 19 -23.38 46.86 2.22
C GLN A 19 -23.95 48.04 1.42
N VAL A 20 -24.37 49.10 2.12
CA VAL A 20 -24.88 50.33 1.48
C VAL A 20 -23.79 51.01 0.63
N THR A 21 -22.54 50.96 1.07
CA THR A 21 -21.40 51.51 0.31
C THR A 21 -21.19 50.73 -1.00
N LYS A 22 -21.28 49.39 -0.95
CA LYS A 22 -21.21 48.55 -2.15
C LYS A 22 -22.38 48.80 -3.10
N GLU A 23 -23.60 48.93 -2.57
CA GLU A 23 -24.79 49.24 -3.37
C GLU A 23 -24.67 50.61 -4.06
N ARG A 24 -24.16 51.62 -3.35
CA ARG A 24 -23.84 52.93 -3.93
C ARG A 24 -22.84 52.80 -5.07
N ASP A 25 -21.74 52.07 -4.88
CA ASP A 25 -20.67 51.94 -5.88
C ASP A 25 -21.15 51.22 -7.16
N VAL A 26 -22.04 50.25 -7.00
CA VAL A 26 -22.71 49.59 -8.13
C VAL A 26 -23.64 50.56 -8.86
N LEU A 27 -24.43 51.35 -8.13
CA LEU A 27 -25.33 52.35 -8.72
C LEU A 27 -24.56 53.46 -9.44
N THR A 28 -23.42 53.91 -8.91
CA THR A 28 -22.58 54.90 -9.59
C THR A 28 -22.02 54.36 -10.89
N LEU A 29 -21.54 53.12 -10.91
CA LEU A 29 -21.04 52.48 -12.13
C LEU A 29 -22.13 52.33 -13.21
N GLU A 30 -23.34 51.92 -12.82
CA GLU A 30 -24.46 51.83 -13.75
C GLU A 30 -24.92 53.20 -14.26
N SER A 31 -24.80 54.26 -13.44
CA SER A 31 -25.07 55.62 -13.86
C SER A 31 -24.04 56.14 -14.87
N GLU A 32 -22.76 55.81 -14.71
CA GLU A 32 -21.69 56.17 -15.66
C GLU A 32 -21.93 55.51 -17.03
N LYS A 33 -22.26 54.21 -17.04
CA LYS A 33 -22.62 53.48 -18.27
C LYS A 33 -23.84 54.09 -18.97
N LEU A 34 -24.82 54.58 -18.21
CA LEU A 34 -25.99 55.24 -18.78
C LEU A 34 -25.60 56.57 -19.44
N VAL A 35 -24.71 57.35 -18.82
CA VAL A 35 -24.20 58.60 -19.39
C VAL A 35 -23.42 58.34 -20.69
N GLU A 36 -22.56 57.32 -20.72
CA GLU A 36 -21.85 56.92 -21.94
C GLU A 36 -22.82 56.53 -23.07
N ARG A 37 -23.88 55.78 -22.78
CA ARG A 37 -24.92 55.45 -23.75
C ARG A 37 -25.65 56.68 -24.28
N VAL A 38 -26.02 57.60 -23.40
CA VAL A 38 -26.70 58.85 -23.80
C VAL A 38 -25.78 59.71 -24.67
N GLN A 39 -24.48 59.80 -24.33
CA GLN A 39 -23.50 60.50 -25.16
C GLN A 39 -23.34 59.85 -26.53
N SER A 40 -23.27 58.52 -26.61
CA SER A 40 -23.21 57.79 -27.89
C SER A 40 -24.41 58.10 -28.78
N VAL A 41 -25.61 58.05 -28.23
CA VAL A 41 -26.86 58.36 -28.97
C VAL A 41 -26.89 59.81 -29.43
N LEU A 42 -26.43 60.75 -28.60
CA LEU A 42 -26.33 62.16 -28.98
C LEU A 42 -25.29 62.38 -30.10
N TYR A 43 -24.14 61.69 -30.06
CA TYR A 43 -23.14 61.74 -31.12
C TYR A 43 -23.69 61.20 -32.45
N GLU A 44 -24.41 60.08 -32.43
CA GLU A 44 -25.07 59.53 -33.62
C GLU A 44 -26.08 60.52 -34.20
N HIS A 45 -26.93 61.13 -33.36
CA HIS A 45 -27.88 62.14 -33.80
C HIS A 45 -27.21 63.39 -34.37
N LEU A 46 -26.10 63.84 -33.78
CA LEU A 46 -25.34 65.00 -34.24
C LEU A 46 -24.68 64.70 -35.59
N ASN A 47 -24.16 63.48 -35.79
CA ASN A 47 -23.57 63.05 -37.04
C ASN A 47 -24.62 62.97 -38.17
N VAL A 48 -25.81 62.43 -37.87
CA VAL A 48 -26.94 62.40 -38.81
C VAL A 48 -27.39 63.81 -39.19
N GLN A 49 -27.46 64.74 -38.22
CA GLN A 49 -27.80 66.14 -38.49
C GLN A 49 -26.71 66.85 -39.31
N GLN A 50 -25.44 66.55 -39.06
CA GLN A 50 -24.30 67.14 -39.78
C GLN A 50 -24.23 66.65 -41.23
N GLU A 51 -24.51 65.37 -41.48
CA GLU A 51 -24.64 64.83 -42.83
C GLU A 51 -25.80 65.49 -43.58
N LEU A 52 -27.00 65.57 -42.98
CA LEU A 52 -28.16 66.23 -43.57
C LEU A 52 -27.90 67.71 -43.92
N LEU A 53 -27.17 68.44 -43.06
CA LEU A 53 -26.79 69.83 -43.28
C LEU A 53 -25.68 69.98 -44.34
N SER A 54 -24.77 69.02 -44.46
CA SER A 54 -23.72 69.04 -45.49
C SER A 54 -24.30 68.92 -46.91
N TYR A 55 -25.39 68.15 -47.09
CA TYR A 55 -26.07 68.02 -48.36
C TYR A 55 -26.88 69.27 -48.75
N CYS A 56 -27.45 70.01 -47.78
CA CYS A 56 -28.03 71.32 -48.06
C CYS A 56 -26.98 72.40 -48.38
N SER A 57 -25.75 72.24 -47.88
CA SER A 57 -24.67 73.23 -48.05
C SER A 57 -23.89 73.04 -49.37
N ASN A 58 -23.89 71.82 -49.92
CA ASN A 58 -23.29 71.53 -51.24
C ASN A 58 -24.15 72.06 -52.42
N ALA A 59 -25.26 72.75 -52.14
CA ALA A 59 -26.11 73.39 -53.14
C ALA A 59 -25.66 74.81 -53.53
N ASN A 60 -24.57 75.33 -52.96
CA ASN A 60 -24.03 76.63 -53.38
C ASN A 60 -22.57 76.51 -53.84
N GLU A 61 -22.46 76.58 -55.16
CA GLU A 61 -21.41 77.20 -55.97
C GLU A 61 -20.83 76.23 -57.00
N ASN A 62 -21.34 76.41 -58.23
CA ASN A 62 -20.89 75.84 -59.50
C ASN A 62 -21.41 74.44 -59.83
N GLU A 63 -22.63 74.37 -60.38
CA GLU A 63 -22.86 74.01 -61.79
C GLU A 63 -24.36 73.98 -62.08
N LEU A 64 -24.80 74.75 -63.09
CA LEU A 64 -26.12 74.63 -63.69
C LEU A 64 -26.20 73.29 -64.43
N GLY A 65 -26.84 72.31 -63.82
CA GLY A 65 -27.37 71.12 -64.46
C GLY A 65 -28.52 70.61 -63.62
N GLU A 66 -29.74 70.70 -64.16
CA GLU A 66 -30.96 70.15 -63.56
C GLU A 66 -30.75 68.69 -63.14
N SER A 67 -30.47 68.47 -61.86
CA SER A 67 -31.01 67.31 -61.17
C SER A 67 -31.79 67.89 -60.01
N ASP A 68 -33.09 68.07 -60.23
CA ASP A 68 -34.03 68.06 -59.13
C ASP A 68 -33.75 66.76 -58.39
N THR A 69 -33.02 66.82 -57.28
CA THR A 69 -32.97 65.71 -56.32
C THR A 69 -34.39 65.56 -55.84
N THR A 70 -35.14 64.70 -56.52
CA THR A 70 -36.54 64.51 -56.18
C THR A 70 -36.57 63.86 -54.80
N VAL A 71 -37.65 64.09 -54.05
CA VAL A 71 -37.87 63.39 -52.78
C VAL A 71 -37.74 61.87 -52.98
N GLY A 72 -38.05 61.37 -54.18
CA GLY A 72 -37.82 59.98 -54.58
C GLY A 72 -36.34 59.55 -54.56
N ASP A 73 -35.42 60.36 -55.08
CA ASP A 73 -33.98 60.03 -55.11
C ASP A 73 -33.37 60.03 -53.71
N ILE A 74 -33.79 60.97 -52.84
CA ILE A 74 -33.37 61.02 -51.43
C ILE A 74 -33.92 59.80 -50.68
N VAL A 75 -35.18 59.45 -50.88
CA VAL A 75 -35.81 58.27 -50.24
C VAL A 75 -35.16 56.98 -50.73
N GLN A 76 -34.88 56.84 -52.03
CA GLN A 76 -34.21 55.69 -52.61
C GLN A 76 -32.81 55.51 -52.02
N LEU A 77 -32.04 56.60 -51.92
CA LEU A 77 -30.71 56.58 -51.30
C LEU A 77 -30.78 56.22 -49.81
N CYS A 78 -31.78 56.75 -49.08
CA CYS A 78 -32.02 56.38 -47.69
C CYS A 78 -32.36 54.89 -47.54
N VAL A 79 -33.15 54.31 -48.46
CA VAL A 79 -33.49 52.89 -48.47
C VAL A 79 -32.26 52.03 -48.75
N GLU A 80 -31.46 52.37 -49.78
CA GLU A 80 -30.23 51.65 -50.11
C GLU A 80 -29.20 51.72 -48.96
N ARG A 81 -29.11 52.87 -48.28
CA ARG A 81 -28.27 53.03 -47.09
C ARG A 81 -28.80 52.22 -45.91
N LEU A 82 -30.12 52.16 -45.71
CA LEU A 82 -30.77 51.32 -44.71
C LEU A 82 -30.53 49.84 -44.98
N GLU A 83 -30.61 49.40 -46.23
CA GLU A 83 -30.30 48.03 -46.64
C GLU A 83 -28.81 47.71 -46.42
N HIS A 84 -27.92 48.67 -46.69
CA HIS A 84 -26.49 48.53 -46.39
C HIS A 84 -26.22 48.41 -44.88
N TYR A 85 -26.81 49.28 -44.06
CA TYR A 85 -26.68 49.18 -42.60
C TYR A 85 -27.34 47.92 -42.04
N LEU A 86 -28.46 47.45 -42.61
CA LEU A 86 -29.10 46.21 -42.20
C LEU A 86 -28.26 44.98 -42.55
N SER A 87 -27.57 45.00 -43.69
CA SER A 87 -26.65 43.92 -44.07
C SER A 87 -25.37 43.94 -43.24
N GLU A 88 -24.78 45.11 -43.01
CA GLU A 88 -23.58 45.26 -42.16
C GLU A 88 -23.86 44.95 -40.68
N THR A 89 -25.01 45.35 -40.15
CA THR A 89 -25.42 44.96 -38.79
C THR A 89 -25.70 43.46 -38.68
N LYS A 90 -26.13 42.80 -39.77
CA LYS A 90 -26.30 41.35 -39.81
C LYS A 90 -24.95 40.63 -39.78
N THR A 91 -23.97 41.07 -40.59
CA THR A 91 -22.62 40.47 -40.59
C THR A 91 -21.91 40.69 -39.25
N LEU A 92 -21.97 41.90 -38.70
CA LEU A 92 -21.40 42.20 -37.37
C LEU A 92 -22.07 41.38 -36.26
N ARG A 93 -23.38 41.14 -36.35
CA ARG A 93 -24.09 40.27 -35.40
C ARG A 93 -23.63 38.81 -35.52
N GLU A 94 -23.45 38.31 -36.73
CA GLU A 94 -22.93 36.96 -36.98
C GLU A 94 -21.50 36.80 -36.45
N GLU A 95 -20.62 37.77 -36.72
CA GLU A 95 -19.26 37.83 -36.18
C GLU A 95 -19.24 37.91 -34.66
N ALA A 96 -20.10 38.75 -34.06
CA ALA A 96 -20.23 38.85 -32.60
C ALA A 96 -20.75 37.55 -31.97
N THR A 97 -21.65 36.82 -32.64
CA THR A 97 -22.09 35.50 -32.17
C THR A 97 -20.99 34.46 -32.28
N SER A 98 -20.21 34.47 -33.36
CA SER A 98 -19.05 33.59 -33.53
C SER A 98 -17.99 33.84 -32.46
N ALA A 99 -17.63 35.10 -32.24
CA ALA A 99 -16.66 35.51 -31.22
C ALA A 99 -17.14 35.17 -29.80
N LYS A 100 -18.44 35.29 -29.50
CA LYS A 100 -19.01 34.82 -28.22
C LYS A 100 -18.88 33.31 -28.05
N LEU A 101 -19.11 32.54 -29.09
CA LEU A 101 -19.03 31.08 -29.07
C LEU A 101 -17.57 30.62 -28.85
N GLU A 102 -16.63 31.27 -29.53
CA GLU A 102 -15.19 31.04 -29.36
C GLU A 102 -14.70 31.48 -27.97
N SER A 103 -15.17 32.62 -27.46
CA SER A 103 -14.89 33.06 -26.09
C SER A 103 -15.45 32.10 -25.04
N ALA A 104 -16.64 31.52 -25.26
CA ALA A 104 -17.22 30.53 -24.35
C ALA A 104 -16.39 29.24 -24.35
N ARG A 105 -15.97 28.79 -25.54
CA ARG A 105 -15.08 27.62 -25.69
C ARG A 105 -13.73 27.84 -25.00
N MET A 106 -13.10 29.00 -25.19
CA MET A 106 -11.84 29.32 -24.49
C MET A 106 -12.04 29.40 -22.97
N ALA A 107 -13.18 29.90 -22.50
CA ALA A 107 -13.49 29.92 -21.07
C ALA A 107 -13.61 28.51 -20.48
N GLU A 108 -14.22 27.56 -21.21
CA GLU A 108 -14.27 26.15 -20.82
C GLU A 108 -12.87 25.51 -20.80
N GLU A 109 -12.04 25.74 -21.81
CA GLU A 109 -10.66 25.23 -21.85
C GLU A 109 -9.81 25.80 -20.69
N VAL A 110 -9.96 27.09 -20.38
CA VAL A 110 -9.30 27.71 -19.22
C VAL A 110 -9.80 27.12 -17.90
N ALA A 111 -11.10 26.86 -17.77
CA ALA A 111 -11.65 26.20 -16.58
C ALA A 111 -11.11 24.78 -16.41
N ALA A 112 -11.03 24.00 -17.50
CA ALA A 112 -10.46 22.66 -17.50
C ALA A 112 -8.97 22.67 -17.12
N LEU A 113 -8.18 23.61 -17.68
CA LEU A 113 -6.76 23.77 -17.33
C LEU A 113 -6.57 24.18 -15.87
N ARG A 114 -7.40 25.07 -15.33
CA ARG A 114 -7.38 25.43 -13.90
C ARG A 114 -7.70 24.22 -13.01
N GLY A 115 -8.68 23.39 -13.41
CA GLY A 115 -8.98 22.13 -12.74
C GLY A 115 -7.77 21.19 -12.72
N ARG A 116 -7.08 21.04 -13.86
CA ARG A 116 -5.89 20.19 -13.97
C ARG A 116 -4.71 20.71 -13.16
N ILE A 117 -4.48 22.03 -13.13
CA ILE A 117 -3.45 22.65 -12.28
C ILE A 117 -3.73 22.38 -10.80
N LYS A 118 -4.98 22.54 -10.37
CA LYS A 118 -5.36 22.26 -8.99
C LYS A 118 -5.11 20.79 -8.63
N HIS A 119 -5.48 19.86 -9.50
CA HIS A 119 -5.24 18.44 -9.26
C HIS A 119 -3.74 18.13 -9.15
N LEU A 120 -2.91 18.68 -10.03
CA LEU A 120 -1.45 18.53 -9.97
C LEU A 120 -0.84 19.13 -8.69
N GLN A 121 -1.40 20.24 -8.19
CA GLN A 121 -0.99 20.80 -6.90
C GLN A 121 -1.36 19.90 -5.73
N ASP A 122 -2.57 19.34 -5.73
CA ASP A 122 -3.01 18.39 -4.72
C ASP A 122 -2.11 17.13 -4.72
N ASP A 123 -1.79 16.58 -5.90
CA ASP A 123 -0.87 15.44 -6.06
C ASP A 123 0.55 15.77 -5.57
N SER A 124 1.05 16.97 -5.87
CA SER A 124 2.36 17.43 -5.40
C SER A 124 2.39 17.53 -3.87
N HIS A 125 1.33 18.03 -3.25
CA HIS A 125 1.24 18.11 -1.79
C HIS A 125 1.17 16.73 -1.12
N VAL A 126 0.49 15.76 -1.75
CA VAL A 126 0.48 14.36 -1.28
C VAL A 126 1.89 13.77 -1.37
N ALA A 127 2.57 13.95 -2.51
CA ALA A 127 3.94 13.46 -2.70
C ALA A 127 4.94 14.09 -1.71
N GLU A 128 4.86 15.40 -1.45
CA GLU A 128 5.67 16.08 -0.43
C GLU A 128 5.41 15.52 0.97
N ARG A 129 4.15 15.25 1.32
CA ARG A 129 3.79 14.68 2.62
C ARG A 129 4.33 13.28 2.80
N ASP A 130 4.25 12.45 1.76
CA ASP A 130 4.77 11.09 1.78
C ASP A 130 6.31 11.07 1.83
N SER A 131 6.97 11.99 1.12
CA SER A 131 8.43 12.20 1.22
C SER A 131 8.87 12.58 2.64
N LEU A 132 8.17 13.53 3.28
CA LEU A 132 8.45 13.92 4.67
C LEU A 132 8.23 12.75 5.64
N ARG A 133 7.21 11.93 5.41
CA ARG A 133 6.96 10.72 6.21
C ARG A 133 8.09 9.70 6.05
N GLN A 134 8.52 9.41 4.82
CA GLN A 134 9.62 8.50 4.56
C GLN A 134 10.93 8.98 5.20
N ASN A 135 11.22 10.28 5.14
CA ASN A 135 12.38 10.86 5.84
C ASN A 135 12.27 10.69 7.37
N ALA A 136 11.09 10.92 7.96
CA ALA A 136 10.89 10.73 9.39
C ALA A 136 11.05 9.25 9.81
N GLU A 137 10.58 8.31 8.99
CA GLU A 137 10.77 6.86 9.18
C GLU A 137 12.26 6.49 9.08
N PHE A 138 12.98 7.04 8.10
CA PHE A 138 14.43 6.85 7.95
C PHE A 138 15.22 7.41 9.12
N GLU A 139 14.92 8.63 9.58
CA GLU A 139 15.55 9.23 10.77
C GLU A 139 15.23 8.46 12.05
N SER A 140 14.02 7.91 12.17
CA SER A 140 13.66 7.02 13.27
C SER A 140 14.48 5.74 13.24
N LEU A 141 14.60 5.10 12.07
CA LEU A 141 15.42 3.90 11.89
C LEU A 141 16.91 4.18 12.18
N SER A 142 17.44 5.29 11.70
CA SER A 142 18.81 5.72 11.96
C SER A 142 19.05 5.91 13.46
N ARG A 143 18.14 6.57 14.18
CA ARG A 143 18.21 6.72 15.63
C ARG A 143 18.12 5.38 16.36
N GLN A 144 17.26 4.47 15.93
CA GLN A 144 17.14 3.13 16.51
C GLN A 144 18.41 2.30 16.28
N LEU A 145 18.99 2.34 15.08
CA LEU A 145 20.26 1.69 14.79
C LEU A 145 21.39 2.26 15.64
N GLN A 146 21.46 3.58 15.76
CA GLN A 146 22.48 4.23 16.58
C GLN A 146 22.31 3.89 18.07
N ALA A 147 21.07 3.84 18.57
CA ALA A 147 20.78 3.38 19.92
C ALA A 147 21.19 1.91 20.12
N PHE A 148 20.86 1.03 19.18
CA PHE A 148 21.26 -0.37 19.23
C PHE A 148 22.78 -0.55 19.23
N PHE A 149 23.51 0.20 18.41
CA PHE A 149 24.97 0.19 18.42
C PHE A 149 25.53 0.73 19.74
N ASN A 150 24.97 1.80 20.28
CA ASN A 150 25.37 2.33 21.58
C ASN A 150 25.08 1.35 22.72
N ASP A 151 23.94 0.67 22.70
CA ASP A 151 23.57 -0.36 23.68
C ASP A 151 24.49 -1.58 23.58
N ALA A 152 24.82 -2.01 22.36
CA ALA A 152 25.77 -3.10 22.12
C ALA A 152 27.19 -2.73 22.62
N LEU A 153 27.63 -1.48 22.39
CA LEU A 153 28.89 -0.97 22.93
C LEU A 153 28.84 -0.88 24.45
N HIS A 154 27.73 -0.41 25.03
CA HIS A 154 27.55 -0.32 26.48
C HIS A 154 27.54 -1.71 27.13
N MET A 155 26.87 -2.69 26.53
CA MET A 155 26.85 -4.09 26.97
C MET A 155 28.25 -4.71 26.88
N ALA A 156 28.97 -4.45 25.77
CA ALA A 156 30.33 -4.91 25.60
C ALA A 156 31.29 -4.31 26.65
N VAL A 157 31.15 -3.01 26.98
CA VAL A 157 32.01 -2.33 27.96
C VAL A 157 31.62 -2.66 29.40
N ASN A 158 30.33 -2.75 29.74
CA ASN A 158 29.89 -2.88 31.14
C ASN A 158 29.60 -4.33 31.56
N ASP A 159 28.91 -5.11 30.71
CA ASP A 159 28.49 -6.48 31.06
C ASP A 159 29.58 -7.49 30.72
N LEU A 160 30.30 -7.25 29.62
CA LEU A 160 31.44 -8.09 29.20
C LEU A 160 32.79 -7.52 29.64
N ARG A 161 32.84 -6.30 30.20
CA ARG A 161 34.06 -5.59 30.64
C ARG A 161 35.16 -5.55 29.57
N LEU A 162 34.76 -5.53 28.31
CA LEU A 162 35.69 -5.53 27.19
C LEU A 162 36.40 -4.19 27.09
N ARG A 163 37.72 -4.23 26.95
CA ARG A 163 38.54 -3.05 26.65
C ARG A 163 38.44 -2.75 25.16
N LEU A 164 37.30 -2.21 24.75
CA LEU A 164 37.09 -1.75 23.39
C LEU A 164 37.82 -0.40 23.18
N PRO A 165 38.45 -0.19 22.02
CA PRO A 165 38.98 1.12 21.65
C PRO A 165 37.83 2.15 21.55
N PRO A 166 38.09 3.44 21.84
CA PRO A 166 37.08 4.48 21.67
C PRO A 166 36.65 4.56 20.20
N VAL A 167 35.39 4.94 19.96
CA VAL A 167 34.75 4.96 18.60
C VAL A 167 35.53 5.82 17.58
N THR A 168 36.38 6.73 18.05
CA THR A 168 37.24 7.60 17.24
C THR A 168 38.56 6.96 16.81
N ASP A 169 38.93 5.79 17.35
CA ASP A 169 40.20 5.13 17.06
C ASP A 169 40.03 4.10 15.94
N THR A 170 40.51 4.45 14.74
CA THR A 170 40.52 3.59 13.55
C THR A 170 41.81 2.78 13.41
N SER A 171 42.68 2.79 14.43
CA SER A 171 43.95 2.08 14.38
C SER A 171 43.75 0.55 14.45
N ALA A 172 44.49 -0.19 13.62
CA ALA A 172 44.49 -1.66 13.65
C ALA A 172 44.93 -2.23 15.00
N ILE A 173 45.73 -1.48 15.74
CA ILE A 173 46.22 -1.85 17.08
C ILE A 173 45.07 -1.80 18.08
N GLY A 174 44.22 -0.77 18.05
CA GLY A 174 43.03 -0.69 18.90
C GLY A 174 42.06 -1.85 18.66
N ALA A 175 41.85 -2.23 17.39
CA ALA A 175 41.00 -3.37 17.04
C ALA A 175 41.56 -4.71 17.56
N LEU A 176 42.88 -4.91 17.50
CA LEU A 176 43.54 -6.11 18.03
C LEU A 176 43.44 -6.20 19.56
N TYR A 177 43.58 -5.08 20.28
CA TYR A 177 43.37 -5.04 21.73
C TYR A 177 41.92 -5.33 22.13
N GLY A 178 40.95 -4.83 21.37
CA GLY A 178 39.53 -5.15 21.56
C GLY A 178 39.22 -6.64 21.35
N LEU A 179 39.77 -7.24 20.30
CA LEU A 179 39.65 -8.68 20.02
C LEU A 179 40.33 -9.52 21.11
N GLN A 180 41.52 -9.13 21.57
CA GLN A 180 42.21 -9.81 22.66
C GLN A 180 41.38 -9.79 23.94
N SER A 181 40.80 -8.64 24.30
CA SER A 181 39.91 -8.54 25.47
C SER A 181 38.66 -9.41 25.35
N LEU A 182 38.14 -9.61 24.12
CA LEU A 182 37.00 -10.49 23.86
C LEU A 182 37.37 -11.95 24.02
N PHE A 183 38.53 -12.38 23.53
CA PHE A 183 39.05 -13.72 23.76
C PHE A 183 39.30 -13.99 25.24
N ASP A 184 39.87 -13.05 25.99
CA ASP A 184 40.09 -13.18 27.42
C ASP A 184 38.77 -13.27 28.21
N CYS A 185 37.76 -12.49 27.83
CA CYS A 185 36.42 -12.58 28.43
C CYS A 185 35.74 -13.92 28.12
N MET A 186 35.84 -14.43 26.88
CA MET A 186 35.29 -15.74 26.53
C MET A 186 36.00 -16.86 27.28
N LEU A 187 37.33 -16.81 27.39
CA LEU A 187 38.10 -17.79 28.15
C LEU A 187 37.77 -17.74 29.64
N SER A 188 37.60 -16.55 30.21
CA SER A 188 37.14 -16.34 31.59
C SER A 188 35.74 -16.94 31.83
N LYS A 189 34.76 -16.62 30.96
CA LYS A 189 33.40 -17.16 31.06
C LYS A 189 33.35 -18.67 30.85
N CYS A 190 34.16 -19.22 29.94
CA CYS A 190 34.29 -20.67 29.80
C CYS A 190 34.87 -21.29 31.08
N ARG A 191 35.87 -20.65 31.71
CA ARG A 191 36.47 -21.13 32.96
C ARG A 191 35.51 -21.10 34.14
N ASP A 192 34.69 -20.05 34.24
CA ASP A 192 33.63 -19.94 35.25
C ASP A 192 32.46 -20.87 34.95
N SER A 193 32.19 -21.17 33.67
CA SER A 193 31.19 -22.16 33.25
C SER A 193 31.64 -23.61 33.46
N ILE A 194 32.95 -23.86 33.63
CA ILE A 194 33.53 -25.17 33.95
C ILE A 194 33.42 -25.48 35.46
N ALA A 195 33.14 -24.50 36.31
CA ALA A 195 32.85 -24.67 37.74
C ALA A 195 31.33 -24.70 38.04
N PHE A 196 30.52 -25.25 37.13
CA PHE A 196 29.07 -25.36 37.29
C PHE A 196 28.67 -26.68 37.97
N ASP A 197 28.20 -26.57 39.20
CA ASP A 197 27.67 -27.67 40.00
C ASP A 197 26.22 -27.95 39.58
N GLU A 198 26.02 -29.00 38.80
CA GLU A 198 24.74 -29.40 38.17
C GLU A 198 23.61 -29.56 39.21
N GLU A 199 23.94 -30.01 40.41
CA GLU A 199 23.04 -30.14 41.56
C GLU A 199 22.52 -28.78 42.05
N LYS A 200 23.38 -27.76 42.07
CA LYS A 200 23.02 -26.40 42.51
C LYS A 200 22.10 -25.70 41.50
N LEU A 201 22.24 -26.01 40.22
CA LEU A 201 21.37 -25.53 39.15
C LEU A 201 19.98 -26.18 39.24
N ASN A 202 19.93 -27.51 39.47
CA ASN A 202 18.68 -28.24 39.64
C ASN A 202 17.91 -27.82 40.90
N CYS A 203 18.60 -27.57 42.01
CA CYS A 203 17.98 -27.02 43.22
C CYS A 203 17.39 -25.62 42.97
N ARG A 204 18.15 -24.71 42.32
CA ARG A 204 17.64 -23.37 41.96
C ARG A 204 16.47 -23.44 40.99
N LEU A 205 16.50 -24.35 40.01
CA LEU A 205 15.42 -24.53 39.06
C LEU A 205 14.15 -25.04 39.75
N ASN A 206 14.26 -25.97 40.70
CA ASN A 206 13.13 -26.46 41.48
C ASN A 206 12.57 -25.41 42.44
N GLU A 207 13.43 -24.59 43.06
CA GLU A 207 13.00 -23.43 43.86
C GLU A 207 12.27 -22.39 43.02
N LEU A 208 12.78 -22.07 41.82
CA LEU A 208 12.14 -21.14 40.87
C LEU A 208 10.80 -21.68 40.35
N LYS A 209 10.73 -22.97 39.99
CA LYS A 209 9.48 -23.64 39.61
C LYS A 209 8.46 -23.61 40.76
N GLY A 210 8.91 -23.90 41.98
CA GLY A 210 8.07 -23.87 43.17
C GLY A 210 7.54 -22.46 43.51
N LYS A 211 8.39 -21.44 43.34
CA LYS A 211 8.02 -20.03 43.55
C LYS A 211 7.02 -19.55 42.50
N HIS A 212 7.31 -19.76 41.21
CA HIS A 212 6.38 -19.41 40.14
C HIS A 212 5.05 -20.17 40.21
N ALA A 213 5.05 -21.44 40.59
CA ALA A 213 3.80 -22.19 40.78
C ALA A 213 2.96 -21.63 41.94
N LYS A 214 3.59 -21.12 43.01
CA LYS A 214 2.90 -20.46 44.12
C LYS A 214 2.36 -19.09 43.72
N ASP A 215 3.14 -18.31 42.99
CA ASP A 215 2.74 -16.98 42.51
C ASP A 215 1.60 -17.08 41.49
N LEU A 216 1.65 -18.07 40.59
CA LEU A 216 0.58 -18.33 39.61
C LEU A 216 -0.70 -18.84 40.29
N LYS A 217 -0.60 -19.70 41.31
CA LYS A 217 -1.76 -20.15 42.10
C LYS A 217 -2.35 -19.03 42.94
N SER A 218 -1.52 -18.13 43.47
CA SER A 218 -1.95 -16.93 44.19
C SER A 218 -2.69 -15.98 43.26
N LEU A 219 -2.10 -15.68 42.10
CA LEU A 219 -2.69 -14.83 41.07
C LEU A 219 -3.99 -15.41 40.53
N HIS A 220 -4.05 -16.72 40.26
CA HIS A 220 -5.27 -17.40 39.84
C HIS A 220 -6.37 -17.32 40.91
N ARG A 221 -6.01 -17.48 42.20
CA ARG A 221 -6.96 -17.34 43.31
C ARG A 221 -7.50 -15.91 43.45
N VAL A 222 -6.63 -14.89 43.31
CA VAL A 222 -7.02 -13.47 43.35
C VAL A 222 -7.85 -13.10 42.12
N PHE A 223 -7.50 -13.62 40.94
CA PHE A 223 -8.28 -13.45 39.72
C PHE A 223 -9.66 -14.10 39.82
N CYS A 224 -9.75 -15.33 40.31
CA CYS A 224 -11.03 -15.98 40.58
C CYS A 224 -11.87 -15.19 41.60
N ALA A 225 -11.27 -14.72 42.70
CA ALA A 225 -11.96 -13.91 43.70
C ALA A 225 -12.45 -12.55 43.15
N HIS A 226 -11.71 -11.95 42.22
CA HIS A 226 -12.09 -10.70 41.55
C HIS A 226 -13.17 -10.93 40.49
N VAL A 227 -13.16 -12.07 39.80
CA VAL A 227 -14.21 -12.43 38.83
C VAL A 227 -15.51 -12.80 39.54
N THR A 228 -15.46 -13.54 40.67
CA THR A 228 -16.65 -13.87 41.47
C THR A 228 -17.41 -12.62 41.95
N THR A 229 -16.71 -11.51 42.24
CA THR A 229 -17.37 -10.24 42.58
C THR A 229 -18.17 -9.59 41.45
N TYR A 230 -18.00 -10.04 40.20
CA TYR A 230 -18.77 -9.57 39.04
C TYR A 230 -19.71 -10.65 38.45
N THR A 231 -19.61 -11.90 38.90
CA THR A 231 -20.42 -13.02 38.41
C THR A 231 -21.45 -13.53 39.41
N ASP A 232 -21.35 -13.19 40.69
CA ASP A 232 -22.34 -13.58 41.70
C ASP A 232 -23.55 -12.63 41.66
N ASP A 233 -24.69 -13.15 41.19
CA ASP A 233 -26.01 -12.53 41.30
C ASP A 233 -26.45 -12.59 42.78
N PRO A 234 -26.85 -11.48 43.44
CA PRO A 234 -27.09 -11.45 44.89
C PRO A 234 -28.32 -12.24 45.39
N ASN A 235 -28.86 -13.19 44.61
CA ASN A 235 -30.05 -13.97 44.96
C ASN A 235 -29.86 -15.49 45.08
N ASP A 236 -28.65 -16.04 44.93
CA ASP A 236 -28.42 -17.47 45.15
C ASP A 236 -27.83 -17.74 46.54
N GLU A 237 -28.70 -17.87 47.54
CA GLU A 237 -28.37 -18.34 48.90
C GLU A 237 -28.13 -19.86 49.01
N ASP A 238 -27.93 -20.60 47.90
CA ASP A 238 -27.99 -22.07 47.92
C ASP A 238 -26.74 -22.82 47.40
N SER A 239 -25.52 -22.25 47.54
CA SER A 239 -24.30 -23.02 47.23
C SER A 239 -23.13 -22.87 48.21
N ALA A 240 -23.44 -22.76 49.50
CA ALA A 240 -22.44 -22.92 50.56
C ALA A 240 -22.71 -24.17 51.41
N ARG A 241 -22.66 -25.37 50.80
CA ARG A 241 -22.53 -26.64 51.54
C ARG A 241 -21.65 -27.64 50.79
N SER A 242 -20.79 -28.31 51.56
CA SER A 242 -19.79 -29.35 51.22
C SER A 242 -18.46 -28.77 50.72
N GLU A 243 -17.31 -28.88 51.38
CA GLU A 243 -16.79 -29.64 52.54
C GLU A 243 -15.67 -28.75 53.15
N GLY A 244 -15.40 -28.65 54.45
CA GLY A 244 -15.30 -29.70 55.44
C GLY A 244 -13.83 -30.13 55.66
N ASP A 245 -12.96 -29.25 56.19
CA ASP A 245 -11.95 -29.71 57.17
C ASP A 245 -11.48 -28.58 58.11
N GLY A 246 -11.34 -28.94 59.39
CA GLY A 246 -11.40 -28.07 60.54
C GLY A 246 -10.10 -27.35 60.92
N SER A 247 -10.25 -26.09 61.32
CA SER A 247 -9.63 -25.56 62.54
C SER A 247 -10.29 -24.23 62.92
N SER A 248 -10.79 -24.18 64.15
CA SER A 248 -11.46 -23.04 64.77
C SER A 248 -10.55 -21.81 64.94
N PRO A 249 -11.14 -20.62 65.17
CA PRO A 249 -10.60 -19.34 64.72
C PRO A 249 -9.71 -18.68 65.76
N VAL A 250 -8.57 -18.14 65.33
CA VAL A 250 -7.82 -17.15 66.10
C VAL A 250 -8.14 -15.78 65.53
N ASN A 251 -8.83 -14.99 66.35
CA ASN A 251 -9.18 -13.58 66.20
C ASN A 251 -8.28 -12.80 65.24
N LEU A 252 -8.81 -12.41 64.08
CA LEU A 252 -8.32 -11.28 63.31
C LEU A 252 -9.39 -10.17 63.31
N PRO A 253 -9.00 -8.89 63.48
CA PRO A 253 -9.94 -7.79 63.65
C PRO A 253 -10.80 -7.59 62.40
N THR A 254 -12.06 -7.31 62.66
CA THR A 254 -13.16 -7.16 61.70
C THR A 254 -13.09 -5.81 60.97
N THR A 255 -11.98 -5.52 60.30
CA THR A 255 -11.79 -4.32 59.46
C THR A 255 -10.85 -4.62 58.30
N ASP A 256 -11.27 -5.49 57.37
CA ASP A 256 -10.71 -5.51 56.01
C ASP A 256 -11.65 -6.28 55.05
N ARG A 257 -12.96 -6.07 55.21
CA ARG A 257 -13.90 -6.36 54.13
C ARG A 257 -13.79 -5.18 53.15
N LEU A 258 -13.29 -5.48 51.94
CA LEU A 258 -13.16 -4.65 50.74
C LEU A 258 -11.76 -4.08 50.42
N SER A 259 -10.77 -4.94 50.15
CA SER A 259 -9.44 -4.45 49.68
C SER A 259 -8.57 -5.53 48.99
N GLY A 260 -9.17 -6.56 48.39
CA GLY A 260 -8.44 -7.65 47.71
C GLY A 260 -8.60 -7.70 46.20
N GLY A 261 -8.80 -6.55 45.53
CA GLY A 261 -8.87 -6.49 44.07
C GLY A 261 -7.51 -6.77 43.43
N LEU A 262 -7.50 -7.29 42.19
CA LEU A 262 -6.32 -7.33 41.34
C LEU A 262 -5.68 -5.94 41.30
N THR A 263 -4.61 -5.73 42.07
CA THR A 263 -3.89 -4.46 42.00
C THR A 263 -3.08 -4.44 40.71
N PRO A 264 -2.82 -3.25 40.13
CA PRO A 264 -1.96 -3.11 38.96
C PRO A 264 -0.60 -3.81 39.13
N GLU A 265 -0.08 -3.88 40.36
CA GLU A 265 1.17 -4.58 40.70
C GLU A 265 1.10 -6.09 40.42
N HIS A 266 -0.05 -6.74 40.65
CA HIS A 266 -0.23 -8.17 40.33
C HIS A 266 -0.26 -8.43 38.82
N ILE A 267 -0.83 -7.50 38.05
CA ILE A 267 -0.87 -7.57 36.58
C ILE A 267 0.53 -7.33 36.00
N VAL A 268 1.29 -6.38 36.57
CA VAL A 268 2.69 -6.13 36.20
C VAL A 268 3.55 -7.34 36.51
N ALA A 269 3.45 -7.93 37.71
CA ALA A 269 4.21 -9.12 38.07
C ALA A 269 3.88 -10.34 37.17
N ALA A 270 2.62 -10.49 36.76
CA ALA A 270 2.21 -11.52 35.81
C ALA A 270 2.78 -11.25 34.40
N GLY A 271 2.76 -9.99 33.97
CA GLY A 271 3.35 -9.53 32.71
C GLY A 271 4.86 -9.78 32.65
N ASP A 272 5.58 -9.46 33.73
CA ASP A 272 7.03 -9.68 33.84
C ASP A 272 7.37 -11.18 33.81
N ALA A 273 6.60 -12.01 34.53
CA ALA A 273 6.79 -13.46 34.50
C ALA A 273 6.53 -14.05 33.11
N LEU A 274 5.47 -13.61 32.42
CA LEU A 274 5.18 -14.04 31.05
C LEU A 274 6.25 -13.58 30.06
N HIS A 275 6.77 -12.36 30.23
CA HIS A 275 7.86 -11.83 29.41
C HIS A 275 9.16 -12.64 29.60
N HIS A 276 9.51 -12.99 30.84
CA HIS A 276 10.67 -13.84 31.12
C HIS A 276 10.53 -15.24 30.53
N VAL A 277 9.35 -15.87 30.65
CA VAL A 277 9.10 -17.18 30.03
C VAL A 277 9.19 -17.10 28.52
N HIS A 278 8.62 -16.06 27.90
CA HIS A 278 8.71 -15.80 26.47
C HIS A 278 10.16 -15.63 26.01
N SER A 279 10.95 -14.80 26.69
CA SER A 279 12.36 -14.58 26.40
C SER A 279 13.18 -15.87 26.51
N ASN A 280 12.98 -16.66 27.57
CA ASN A 280 13.68 -17.94 27.75
C ASN A 280 13.35 -18.94 26.64
N VAL A 281 12.07 -19.06 26.26
CA VAL A 281 11.67 -19.95 25.15
C VAL A 281 12.26 -19.46 23.83
N CYS A 282 12.25 -18.15 23.56
CA CYS A 282 12.93 -17.56 22.40
C CYS A 282 14.41 -17.94 22.34
N HIS A 283 15.13 -17.85 23.47
CA HIS A 283 16.55 -18.20 23.54
C HIS A 283 16.81 -19.68 23.29
N ILE A 284 15.98 -20.58 23.83
CA ILE A 284 16.08 -22.02 23.60
C ILE A 284 15.84 -22.34 22.13
N VAL A 285 14.79 -21.77 21.53
CA VAL A 285 14.51 -21.94 20.09
C VAL A 285 15.70 -21.45 19.25
N TRP A 286 16.29 -20.30 19.59
CA TRP A 286 17.48 -19.77 18.93
C TRP A 286 18.69 -20.71 19.01
N ALA A 287 18.89 -21.37 20.15
CA ALA A 287 19.96 -22.35 20.30
C ALA A 287 19.70 -23.58 19.42
N CYS A 288 18.48 -24.13 19.47
CA CYS A 288 18.11 -25.30 18.66
C CYS A 288 18.16 -25.02 17.15
N ILE A 289 17.76 -23.82 16.69
CA ILE A 289 17.83 -23.42 15.27
C ILE A 289 19.28 -23.42 14.79
N ARG A 290 20.20 -22.89 15.62
CA ARG A 290 21.64 -22.89 15.32
C ARG A 290 22.21 -24.30 15.26
N HIS A 291 21.85 -25.18 16.19
CA HIS A 291 22.27 -26.58 16.17
C HIS A 291 21.71 -27.36 14.97
N ALA A 292 20.51 -27.02 14.52
CA ALA A 292 19.89 -27.61 13.34
C ALA A 292 20.36 -26.96 12.01
N GLU A 293 21.29 -26.00 12.04
CA GLU A 293 21.78 -25.23 10.88
C GLU A 293 20.64 -24.62 10.02
N ARG A 294 19.51 -24.29 10.64
CA ARG A 294 18.33 -23.75 9.96
C ARG A 294 18.35 -22.21 9.97
N ALA A 295 17.82 -21.58 8.94
CA ALA A 295 17.70 -20.13 8.92
C ALA A 295 16.68 -19.67 9.98
N PRO A 296 17.02 -18.71 10.85
CA PRO A 296 16.08 -18.18 11.84
C PRO A 296 14.96 -17.40 11.15
N PRO A 297 13.69 -17.57 11.55
CA PRO A 297 12.59 -16.81 10.96
C PRO A 297 12.70 -15.32 11.34
N PRO A 298 12.38 -14.40 10.42
CA PRO A 298 12.60 -12.96 10.61
C PRO A 298 11.73 -12.34 11.72
N SER A 299 10.67 -13.03 12.15
CA SER A 299 9.71 -12.59 13.18
C SER A 299 9.86 -13.32 14.52
N LEU A 300 10.97 -14.01 14.77
CA LEU A 300 11.11 -14.86 15.96
C LEU A 300 10.91 -14.10 17.29
N HIS A 301 11.35 -12.84 17.35
CA HIS A 301 11.19 -11.97 18.53
C HIS A 301 9.77 -11.43 18.72
N THR A 302 8.93 -11.44 17.69
CA THR A 302 7.55 -10.94 17.72
C THR A 302 6.50 -12.06 17.76
N MET A 303 6.92 -13.32 17.68
CA MET A 303 6.04 -14.47 17.78
C MET A 303 5.46 -14.63 19.19
N GLY A 304 4.16 -14.94 19.28
CA GLY A 304 3.52 -15.28 20.55
C GLY A 304 4.03 -16.61 21.13
N LEU A 305 3.85 -16.81 22.44
CA LEU A 305 4.29 -18.01 23.16
C LEU A 305 3.81 -19.34 22.53
N PRO A 306 2.54 -19.46 22.04
CA PRO A 306 2.08 -20.68 21.38
C PRO A 306 2.83 -20.97 20.07
N ALA A 307 3.12 -19.93 19.27
CA ALA A 307 3.86 -20.06 18.02
C ALA A 307 5.33 -20.45 18.27
N LEU A 308 5.95 -19.87 19.31
CA LEU A 308 7.30 -20.26 19.74
C LEU A 308 7.37 -21.70 20.23
N THR A 309 6.34 -22.17 20.94
CA THR A 309 6.28 -23.55 21.44
C THR A 309 6.14 -24.55 20.28
N ALA A 310 5.31 -24.24 19.28
CA ALA A 310 5.19 -25.05 18.07
C ALA A 310 6.52 -25.11 17.30
N LEU A 311 7.16 -23.96 17.10
CA LEU A 311 8.46 -23.87 16.45
C LEU A 311 9.55 -24.63 17.21
N LEU A 312 9.55 -24.56 18.55
CA LEU A 312 10.47 -25.33 19.38
C LEU A 312 10.33 -26.83 19.12
N GLY A 313 9.09 -27.34 19.03
CA GLY A 313 8.83 -28.74 18.72
C GLY A 313 9.44 -29.18 17.39
N GLU A 314 9.27 -28.39 16.34
CA GLU A 314 9.84 -28.68 15.02
C GLU A 314 11.37 -28.63 15.01
N VAL A 315 11.96 -27.63 15.65
CA VAL A 315 13.40 -27.40 15.64
C VAL A 315 14.13 -28.41 16.52
N VAL A 316 13.55 -28.82 17.65
CA VAL A 316 14.13 -29.86 18.51
C VAL A 316 14.25 -31.18 17.75
N VAL A 317 13.23 -31.57 16.98
CA VAL A 317 13.28 -32.77 16.13
C VAL A 317 14.41 -32.68 15.11
N ALA A 318 14.52 -31.57 14.38
CA ALA A 318 15.59 -31.36 13.41
C ALA A 318 16.99 -31.36 14.07
N SER A 319 17.11 -30.82 15.28
CA SER A 319 18.38 -30.83 16.04
C SER A 319 18.77 -32.23 16.50
N LEU A 320 17.79 -33.08 16.84
CA LEU A 320 18.01 -34.48 17.20
C LEU A 320 18.46 -35.29 15.97
N GLU A 321 17.77 -35.15 14.83
CA GLU A 321 18.17 -35.79 13.57
C GLU A 321 19.62 -35.42 13.18
N ARG A 322 20.01 -34.16 13.37
CA ARG A 322 21.37 -33.69 13.11
C ARG A 322 22.39 -34.31 14.08
N ALA A 323 22.05 -34.42 15.36
CA ALA A 323 22.90 -35.07 16.35
C ALA A 323 23.11 -36.57 16.01
N GLU A 324 22.07 -37.27 15.59
CA GLU A 324 22.14 -38.66 15.14
C GLU A 324 23.02 -38.81 13.88
N LEU A 325 22.92 -37.89 12.92
CA LEU A 325 23.79 -37.87 11.74
C LEU A 325 25.26 -37.65 12.11
N LEU A 326 25.55 -36.73 13.03
CA LEU A 326 26.90 -36.48 13.52
C LEU A 326 27.46 -37.71 14.26
N GLN A 327 26.65 -38.36 15.10
CA GLN A 327 27.02 -39.60 15.76
C GLN A 327 27.31 -40.73 14.75
N GLY A 328 26.48 -40.85 13.70
CA GLY A 328 26.71 -41.78 12.60
C GLY A 328 28.01 -41.51 11.84
N ALA A 329 28.31 -40.24 11.56
CA ALA A 329 29.54 -39.81 10.90
C ALA A 329 30.78 -40.09 11.77
N MET A 330 30.72 -39.79 13.08
CA MET A 330 31.78 -40.12 14.03
C MET A 330 32.03 -41.62 14.10
N ALA A 331 30.97 -42.44 14.11
CA ALA A 331 31.09 -43.90 14.12
C ALA A 331 31.64 -44.46 12.80
N ALA A 332 31.31 -43.85 11.66
CA ALA A 332 31.85 -44.24 10.35
C ALA A 332 33.34 -43.84 10.22
N GLY A 333 33.70 -42.62 10.62
CA GLY A 333 35.08 -42.14 10.64
C GLY A 333 35.97 -42.96 11.58
N SER A 334 35.46 -43.31 12.76
CA SER A 334 36.17 -44.19 13.70
C SER A 334 36.46 -45.56 13.07
N ARG A 335 35.46 -46.17 12.42
CA ARG A 335 35.63 -47.45 11.72
C ARG A 335 36.62 -47.38 10.56
N ALA A 336 36.59 -46.29 9.78
CA ALA A 336 37.52 -46.08 8.67
C ALA A 336 38.99 -45.95 9.15
N LEU A 337 39.19 -45.42 10.36
CA LEU A 337 40.50 -45.25 10.98
C LEU A 337 40.90 -46.41 11.92
N GLY A 338 40.03 -47.39 12.13
CA GLY A 338 40.27 -48.53 13.05
C GLY A 338 40.19 -48.19 14.54
N ILE A 339 39.53 -47.09 14.90
CA ILE A 339 39.36 -46.60 16.28
C ILE A 339 37.99 -47.02 16.82
N LEU A 340 37.87 -47.25 18.13
CA LEU A 340 36.59 -47.58 18.78
C LEU A 340 35.63 -46.37 18.70
N PRO A 341 34.39 -46.52 18.20
CA PRO A 341 33.43 -45.42 18.17
C PRO A 341 33.05 -44.99 19.60
N VAL A 342 33.01 -43.68 19.85
CA VAL A 342 32.58 -43.09 21.12
C VAL A 342 31.08 -42.82 21.11
N ASP A 343 30.44 -43.13 22.24
CA ASP A 343 29.07 -42.71 22.53
C ASP A 343 29.11 -41.28 23.12
N PRO A 344 28.54 -40.27 22.45
CA PRO A 344 28.55 -38.88 22.90
C PRO A 344 27.72 -38.65 24.18
N SER A 345 26.97 -39.65 24.66
CA SER A 345 26.27 -39.60 25.95
C SER A 345 27.18 -39.87 27.17
N LEU A 346 28.43 -40.30 26.94
CA LEU A 346 29.43 -40.53 27.99
C LEU A 346 30.18 -39.23 28.38
N ASN A 347 30.86 -39.28 29.53
CA ASN A 347 31.62 -38.17 30.10
C ASN A 347 32.56 -37.47 29.10
N GLN A 348 32.65 -36.14 29.20
CA GLN A 348 33.46 -35.26 28.33
C GLN A 348 34.91 -35.72 28.13
N GLN A 349 35.54 -36.31 29.17
CA GLN A 349 36.89 -36.86 29.08
C GLN A 349 37.05 -37.95 28.00
N HIS A 350 36.04 -38.81 27.79
CA HIS A 350 36.10 -39.87 26.78
C HIS A 350 35.99 -39.31 25.35
N MET A 351 35.28 -38.19 25.17
CA MET A 351 35.25 -37.49 23.87
C MET A 351 36.58 -36.82 23.56
N GLU A 352 37.24 -36.22 24.56
CA GLU A 352 38.55 -35.59 24.39
C GLU A 352 39.64 -36.63 24.03
N GLU A 353 39.68 -37.77 24.72
CA GLU A 353 40.59 -38.87 24.40
C GLU A 353 40.35 -39.45 22.99
N TRP A 354 39.09 -39.62 22.59
CA TRP A 354 38.77 -40.06 21.24
C TRP A 354 39.14 -39.04 20.17
N LEU A 355 38.92 -37.76 20.41
CA LEU A 355 39.33 -36.69 19.49
C LEU A 355 40.85 -36.67 19.31
N GLU A 356 41.62 -36.87 20.38
CA GLU A 356 43.07 -36.93 20.32
C GLU A 356 43.55 -38.13 19.50
N CYS A 357 43.00 -39.32 19.76
CA CYS A 357 43.29 -40.54 18.98
C CYS A 357 42.87 -40.40 17.50
N PHE A 358 41.68 -39.87 17.24
CA PHE A 358 41.16 -39.64 15.89
C PHE A 358 42.06 -38.68 15.11
N THR A 359 42.48 -37.59 15.76
CA THR A 359 43.36 -36.59 15.15
C THR A 359 44.76 -37.13 14.92
N SER A 360 45.34 -37.88 15.88
CA SER A 360 46.67 -38.48 15.71
C SER A 360 46.71 -39.49 14.57
N GLU A 361 45.62 -40.23 14.38
CA GLU A 361 45.55 -41.27 13.35
C GLU A 361 45.30 -40.70 11.95
N ILE A 362 44.49 -39.64 11.85
CA ILE A 362 44.40 -38.83 10.64
C ILE A 362 45.77 -38.24 10.28
N GLN A 363 46.50 -37.68 11.25
CA GLN A 363 47.84 -37.14 11.02
C GLN A 363 48.86 -38.22 10.62
N ARG A 364 48.70 -39.45 11.11
CA ARG A 364 49.53 -40.61 10.74
C ARG A 364 49.27 -41.02 9.28
N ILE A 365 48.00 -41.11 8.88
CA ILE A 365 47.59 -41.44 7.51
C ILE A 365 47.96 -40.32 6.52
N GLN A 366 47.83 -39.05 6.92
CA GLN A 366 48.26 -37.90 6.11
C GLN A 366 49.78 -37.88 5.86
N ARG A 367 50.58 -38.54 6.71
CA ARG A 367 52.05 -38.60 6.59
C ARG A 367 52.57 -39.89 5.94
N SER A 368 51.72 -40.88 5.64
CA SER A 368 52.14 -42.15 5.03
C SER A 368 51.70 -42.27 3.56
N GLY A 369 52.46 -43.03 2.75
CA GLY A 369 52.14 -43.27 1.33
C GLY A 369 50.82 -44.01 1.08
N GLU A 370 50.26 -44.67 2.11
CA GLU A 370 48.94 -45.32 2.07
C GLU A 370 47.79 -44.29 2.02
N GLY A 371 47.95 -43.11 2.63
CA GLY A 371 46.98 -42.02 2.56
C GLY A 371 46.87 -41.42 1.15
N CYS A 372 47.99 -41.38 0.41
CA CYS A 372 47.99 -40.95 -0.99
C CYS A 372 47.26 -41.94 -1.90
N GLU A 373 47.44 -43.25 -1.71
CA GLU A 373 46.72 -44.28 -2.48
C GLU A 373 45.22 -44.28 -2.17
N LEU A 374 44.83 -44.14 -0.90
CA LEU A 374 43.44 -43.96 -0.51
C LEU A 374 42.81 -42.71 -1.14
N LEU A 375 43.52 -41.59 -1.14
CA LEU A 375 43.06 -40.35 -1.80
C LEU A 375 42.88 -40.55 -3.31
N LEU A 376 43.83 -41.19 -3.99
CA LEU A 376 43.74 -41.47 -5.42
C LEU A 376 42.58 -42.44 -5.73
N ASN A 377 42.31 -43.43 -4.87
CA ASN A 377 41.15 -44.31 -4.99
C ASN A 377 39.83 -43.52 -4.87
N HIS A 378 39.72 -42.59 -3.92
CA HIS A 378 38.51 -41.78 -3.76
C HIS A 378 38.30 -40.81 -4.93
N LEU A 379 39.38 -40.21 -5.46
CA LEU A 379 39.31 -39.37 -6.66
C LEU A 379 38.92 -40.18 -7.90
N GLU A 380 39.34 -41.44 -7.99
CA GLU A 380 38.95 -42.36 -9.06
C GLU A 380 37.47 -42.75 -8.97
N ILE A 381 36.95 -43.04 -7.78
CA ILE A 381 35.51 -43.31 -7.56
C ILE A 381 34.69 -42.07 -7.93
N LEU A 382 35.12 -40.88 -7.51
CA LEU A 382 34.43 -39.62 -7.82
C LEU A 382 34.36 -39.36 -9.33
N LEU A 383 35.44 -39.63 -10.06
CA LEU A 383 35.44 -39.51 -11.52
C LEU A 383 34.54 -40.56 -12.19
N GLN A 384 34.52 -41.80 -11.67
CA GLN A 384 33.65 -42.87 -12.16
C GLN A 384 32.17 -42.55 -11.93
N ASP A 385 31.81 -41.98 -10.77
CA ASP A 385 30.45 -41.52 -10.47
C ASP A 385 29.99 -40.40 -11.41
N HIS A 386 30.93 -39.63 -11.97
CA HIS A 386 30.70 -38.65 -13.04
C HIS A 386 30.88 -39.21 -14.46
N GLY A 387 30.99 -40.54 -14.60
CA GLY A 387 31.03 -41.25 -15.89
C GLY A 387 32.41 -41.29 -16.58
N ILE A 388 33.48 -40.92 -15.88
CA ILE A 388 34.85 -40.86 -16.43
C ILE A 388 35.64 -42.10 -15.98
N SER A 389 35.95 -43.00 -16.93
CA SER A 389 36.69 -44.24 -16.66
C SER A 389 38.20 -44.00 -16.59
N VAL A 390 38.77 -44.08 -15.38
CA VAL A 390 40.19 -43.87 -15.13
C VAL A 390 41.07 -45.01 -15.69
N GLY A 391 40.53 -46.23 -15.78
CA GLY A 391 41.24 -47.38 -16.36
C GLY A 391 41.62 -47.19 -17.84
N GLU A 392 40.81 -46.44 -18.60
CA GLU A 392 41.08 -46.09 -20.00
C GLU A 392 42.11 -44.95 -20.12
N LEU A 393 42.05 -43.97 -19.22
CA LEU A 393 42.97 -42.83 -19.16
C LEU A 393 44.41 -43.23 -18.79
N VAL A 394 44.58 -44.13 -17.82
CA VAL A 394 45.89 -44.65 -17.42
C VAL A 394 46.50 -45.54 -18.52
N SER A 395 45.68 -46.32 -19.21
CA SER A 395 46.10 -47.16 -20.34
C SER A 395 46.56 -46.33 -21.55
N ASN A 396 45.86 -45.24 -21.86
CA ASN A 396 46.24 -44.30 -22.92
C ASN A 396 47.52 -43.51 -22.58
N SER A 397 47.65 -43.07 -21.32
CA SER A 397 48.85 -42.33 -20.85
C SER A 397 50.11 -43.22 -20.81
N ARG A 398 49.96 -44.49 -20.42
CA ARG A 398 51.06 -45.47 -20.43
C ARG A 398 51.53 -45.76 -21.86
N SER A 399 50.59 -45.85 -22.81
CA SER A 399 50.87 -46.08 -24.24
C SER A 399 51.59 -44.89 -24.91
N GLN A 400 51.30 -43.66 -24.49
CA GLN A 400 52.01 -42.47 -24.98
C GLN A 400 53.43 -42.34 -24.41
N SER A 401 53.66 -42.69 -23.15
CA SER A 401 55.00 -42.60 -22.52
C SER A 401 55.97 -43.70 -22.97
N THR A 402 55.47 -44.90 -23.29
CA THR A 402 56.30 -45.98 -23.86
C THR A 402 56.79 -45.62 -25.27
N LEU A 403 55.95 -44.97 -26.08
CA LEU A 403 56.34 -44.45 -27.40
C LEU A 403 57.40 -43.33 -27.30
N SER A 404 57.33 -42.45 -26.29
CA SER A 404 58.35 -41.40 -26.10
C SER A 404 59.69 -41.94 -25.59
N ASN A 405 59.70 -43.05 -24.85
CA ASN A 405 60.93 -43.66 -24.32
C ASN A 405 61.61 -44.62 -25.31
N VAL A 406 60.86 -45.28 -26.21
CA VAL A 406 61.44 -46.09 -27.30
C VAL A 406 62.22 -45.23 -28.30
N GLY A 407 61.88 -43.93 -28.43
CA GLY A 407 62.67 -42.98 -29.23
C GLY A 407 64.02 -42.56 -28.60
N ARG A 408 64.25 -42.81 -27.30
CA ARG A 408 65.48 -42.42 -26.59
C ARG A 408 66.43 -43.57 -26.27
N LEU A 409 66.00 -44.83 -26.35
CA LEU A 409 66.82 -45.99 -25.99
C LEU A 409 67.58 -46.65 -27.15
N SER A 410 67.67 -46.00 -28.32
CA SER A 410 68.45 -46.51 -29.47
C SER A 410 69.93 -46.04 -29.48
N GLN A 411 70.37 -45.33 -28.44
CA GLN A 411 71.77 -44.95 -28.22
C GLN A 411 72.11 -45.21 -26.76
N ASP A 412 72.58 -46.41 -26.46
CA ASP A 412 73.65 -46.72 -25.50
C ASP A 412 73.51 -48.16 -24.99
N ASN A 413 74.17 -49.06 -25.70
CA ASN A 413 74.61 -50.34 -25.15
C ASN A 413 75.92 -50.09 -24.39
N GLN A 414 76.00 -50.49 -23.10
CA GLN A 414 76.94 -51.52 -22.61
C GLN A 414 77.09 -51.58 -21.07
N LEU A 415 77.18 -52.84 -20.59
CA LEU A 415 77.72 -53.36 -19.30
C LEU A 415 76.97 -53.09 -17.97
N GLY A 416 76.53 -54.18 -17.31
CA GLY A 416 76.32 -54.23 -15.86
C GLY A 416 75.29 -55.26 -15.38
N SER A 417 75.76 -56.28 -14.65
CA SER A 417 75.02 -57.42 -14.05
C SER A 417 73.92 -57.01 -13.04
N PRO A 418 72.92 -57.89 -12.72
CA PRO A 418 71.68 -57.52 -12.08
C PRO A 418 71.78 -57.48 -10.54
N ARG A 419 71.25 -56.42 -9.93
CA ARG A 419 70.88 -56.36 -8.51
C ARG A 419 69.50 -55.69 -8.39
N GLY A 420 68.55 -56.37 -7.77
CA GLY A 420 67.27 -55.77 -7.35
C GLY A 420 67.45 -54.69 -6.27
N PRO A 421 66.41 -53.89 -5.94
CA PRO A 421 64.99 -54.18 -6.10
C PRO A 421 64.29 -53.17 -7.04
N SER A 422 63.91 -53.61 -8.24
CA SER A 422 63.18 -52.77 -9.20
C SER A 422 61.70 -52.55 -8.87
N SER A 423 61.19 -53.06 -7.74
CA SER A 423 59.76 -52.96 -7.38
C SER A 423 59.38 -51.60 -6.78
N SER A 424 60.28 -50.93 -6.07
CA SER A 424 59.99 -49.62 -5.46
C SER A 424 59.92 -48.50 -6.50
N VAL A 425 60.80 -48.54 -7.51
CA VAL A 425 60.83 -47.55 -8.61
C VAL A 425 59.63 -47.73 -9.53
N ALA A 426 59.24 -48.99 -9.84
CA ALA A 426 58.08 -49.28 -10.69
C ALA A 426 56.73 -48.91 -10.05
N VAL A 427 56.58 -49.02 -8.73
CA VAL A 427 55.36 -48.62 -8.00
C VAL A 427 55.25 -47.09 -7.92
N GLN A 428 56.37 -46.40 -7.67
CA GLN A 428 56.41 -44.93 -7.65
C GLN A 428 56.02 -44.34 -9.02
N ASP A 429 56.55 -44.90 -10.12
CA ASP A 429 56.23 -44.46 -11.48
C ASP A 429 54.73 -44.67 -11.79
N VAL A 430 54.15 -45.81 -11.42
CA VAL A 430 52.71 -46.11 -11.63
C VAL A 430 51.81 -45.14 -10.86
N MET A 431 52.17 -44.80 -9.63
CA MET A 431 51.47 -43.79 -8.80
C MET A 431 51.53 -42.39 -9.41
N GLU A 432 52.68 -41.98 -9.94
CA GLU A 432 52.82 -40.68 -10.61
C GLU A 432 52.03 -40.60 -11.92
N PHE A 433 51.95 -41.68 -12.70
CA PHE A 433 51.12 -41.72 -13.91
C PHE A 433 49.63 -41.68 -13.58
N ARG A 434 49.20 -42.43 -12.55
CA ARG A 434 47.81 -42.46 -12.07
C ARG A 434 47.38 -41.08 -11.56
N SER A 435 48.19 -40.43 -10.74
CA SER A 435 47.90 -39.09 -10.22
C SER A 435 47.84 -38.03 -11.33
N ARG A 436 48.72 -38.06 -12.32
CA ARG A 436 48.65 -37.14 -13.48
C ARG A 436 47.38 -37.33 -14.31
N ALA A 437 46.98 -38.58 -14.57
CA ALA A 437 45.75 -38.88 -15.31
C ALA A 437 44.49 -38.43 -14.56
N LEU A 438 44.43 -38.70 -13.25
CA LEU A 438 43.34 -38.25 -12.38
C LEU A 438 43.25 -36.72 -12.30
N LEU A 439 44.38 -36.03 -12.17
CA LEU A 439 44.41 -34.55 -12.16
C LEU A 439 43.93 -33.94 -13.48
N GLY A 440 44.26 -34.55 -14.62
CA GLY A 440 43.75 -34.13 -15.93
C GLY A 440 42.24 -34.27 -16.01
N ALA A 441 41.72 -35.44 -15.66
CA ALA A 441 40.29 -35.73 -15.67
C ALA A 441 39.49 -34.83 -14.70
N LEU A 442 40.04 -34.51 -13.52
CA LEU A 442 39.42 -33.58 -12.58
C LEU A 442 39.38 -32.14 -13.12
N ARG A 443 40.43 -31.70 -13.82
CA ARG A 443 40.44 -30.38 -14.49
C ARG A 443 39.38 -30.30 -15.58
N ASP A 444 39.23 -31.34 -16.38
CA ASP A 444 38.21 -31.40 -17.43
C ASP A 444 36.80 -31.42 -16.83
N LEU A 445 36.60 -32.15 -15.72
CA LEU A 445 35.33 -32.17 -15.00
C LEU A 445 34.98 -30.80 -14.40
N ILE A 446 35.96 -30.10 -13.81
CA ILE A 446 35.77 -28.74 -13.31
C ILE A 446 35.40 -27.78 -14.45
N ALA A 447 36.11 -27.84 -15.59
CA ALA A 447 35.79 -27.01 -16.75
C ALA A 447 34.38 -27.28 -17.30
N GLN A 448 33.92 -28.54 -17.29
CA GLN A 448 32.55 -28.89 -17.65
C GLN A 448 31.53 -28.30 -16.66
N PHE A 449 31.80 -28.35 -15.36
CA PHE A 449 30.93 -27.73 -14.35
C PHE A 449 30.89 -26.20 -14.47
N GLU A 450 32.03 -25.54 -14.69
CA GLU A 450 32.11 -24.10 -14.91
C GLU A 450 31.30 -23.69 -16.16
N HIS A 451 31.43 -24.45 -17.25
CA HIS A 451 30.65 -24.20 -18.46
C HIS A 451 29.15 -24.38 -18.21
N ARG A 452 28.75 -25.46 -17.52
CA ARG A 452 27.34 -25.73 -17.20
C ARG A 452 26.76 -24.69 -16.25
N TYR A 453 27.53 -24.22 -15.27
CA TYR A 453 27.16 -23.14 -14.37
C TYR A 453 26.98 -21.82 -15.13
N SER A 454 27.88 -21.48 -16.05
CA SER A 454 27.76 -20.30 -16.89
C SER A 454 26.49 -20.34 -17.76
N THR A 455 26.17 -21.49 -18.36
CA THR A 455 24.95 -21.66 -19.17
C THR A 455 23.69 -21.59 -18.31
N LEU A 456 23.68 -22.25 -17.14
CA LEU A 456 22.53 -22.18 -16.24
C LEU A 456 22.30 -20.75 -15.72
N THR A 457 23.38 -20.01 -15.46
CA THR A 457 23.31 -18.61 -15.03
C THR A 457 22.72 -17.73 -16.13
N SER A 458 23.09 -17.93 -17.40
CA SER A 458 22.54 -17.16 -18.51
C SER A 458 21.06 -17.51 -18.79
N GLU A 459 20.69 -18.79 -18.69
CA GLU A 459 19.29 -19.24 -18.77
C GLU A 459 18.44 -18.64 -17.65
N TRP A 460 18.95 -18.66 -16.41
CA TRP A 460 18.29 -18.06 -15.26
C TRP A 460 18.10 -16.55 -15.44
N GLN A 461 19.10 -15.85 -15.98
CA GLN A 461 19.00 -14.42 -16.26
C GLN A 461 17.98 -14.12 -17.36
N ALA A 462 17.93 -14.92 -18.43
CA ALA A 462 16.93 -14.78 -19.49
C ALA A 462 15.50 -15.01 -18.98
N LEU A 463 15.29 -16.01 -18.11
CA LEU A 463 14.00 -16.26 -17.46
C LEU A 463 13.60 -15.13 -16.50
N THR A 464 14.58 -14.57 -15.78
CA THR A 464 14.36 -13.42 -14.89
C THR A 464 13.93 -12.20 -15.69
N ASP A 465 14.60 -11.91 -16.80
CA ASP A 465 14.23 -10.81 -17.70
C ASP A 465 12.83 -11.01 -18.31
N GLN A 466 12.49 -12.23 -18.71
CA GLN A 466 11.16 -12.56 -19.19
C GLN A 466 10.09 -12.36 -18.10
N ASN A 467 10.37 -12.78 -16.87
CA ASN A 467 9.47 -12.58 -15.73
C ASN A 467 9.24 -11.09 -15.44
N ASN A 468 10.31 -10.29 -15.46
CA ASN A 468 10.22 -8.85 -15.25
C ASN A 468 9.38 -8.17 -16.33
N ARG A 469 9.54 -8.55 -17.60
CA ARG A 469 8.69 -8.06 -18.71
C ARG A 469 7.21 -8.43 -18.51
N LEU A 470 6.94 -9.65 -18.06
CA LEU A 470 5.57 -10.09 -17.76
C LEU A 470 4.98 -9.30 -16.59
N LYS A 471 5.74 -9.06 -15.52
CA LYS A 471 5.30 -8.23 -14.40
C LYS A 471 4.96 -6.80 -14.83
N THR A 472 5.83 -6.17 -15.63
CA THR A 472 5.55 -4.82 -16.15
C THR A 472 4.31 -4.80 -17.05
N SER A 473 4.09 -5.86 -17.84
CA SER A 473 2.89 -5.98 -18.68
C SER A 473 1.62 -6.20 -17.84
N GLN A 474 1.69 -7.01 -16.78
CA GLN A 474 0.59 -7.19 -15.83
C GLN A 474 0.23 -5.88 -15.14
N GLN A 475 1.23 -5.14 -14.66
CA GLN A 475 1.01 -3.84 -14.03
C GLN A 475 0.36 -2.84 -14.98
N ALA A 476 0.82 -2.78 -16.25
CA ALA A 476 0.20 -1.92 -17.26
C ALA A 476 -1.27 -2.30 -17.52
N ASN A 477 -1.59 -3.61 -17.55
CA ASN A 477 -2.96 -4.08 -17.71
C ASN A 477 -3.83 -3.78 -16.49
N GLU A 478 -3.29 -3.87 -15.28
CA GLU A 478 -3.97 -3.50 -14.03
C GLU A 478 -4.29 -2.00 -13.99
N GLU A 479 -3.34 -1.15 -14.42
CA GLU A 479 -3.56 0.29 -14.57
C GLU A 479 -4.63 0.60 -15.62
N GLU A 480 -4.63 -0.10 -16.76
CA GLU A 480 -5.67 0.06 -17.78
C GLU A 480 -7.04 -0.37 -17.26
N PHE A 481 -7.12 -1.49 -16.55
CA PHE A 481 -8.37 -1.97 -15.93
C PHE A 481 -8.89 -0.97 -14.89
N ALA A 482 -8.02 -0.37 -14.07
CA ALA A 482 -8.39 0.67 -13.12
C ALA A 482 -8.97 1.90 -13.83
N ARG A 483 -8.35 2.37 -14.93
CA ARG A 483 -8.86 3.48 -15.75
C ARG A 483 -10.22 3.16 -16.36
N VAL A 484 -10.41 1.96 -16.91
CA VAL A 484 -11.70 1.53 -17.46
C VAL A 484 -12.77 1.47 -16.36
N GLN A 485 -12.41 0.99 -15.17
CA GLN A 485 -13.34 0.94 -14.04
C GLN A 485 -13.77 2.35 -13.58
N GLU A 486 -12.85 3.31 -13.56
CA GLU A 486 -13.14 4.71 -13.28
C GLU A 486 -14.08 5.31 -14.32
N GLN A 487 -13.78 5.17 -15.61
CA GLN A 487 -14.67 5.60 -16.71
C GLN A 487 -16.06 4.96 -16.60
N MET A 488 -16.13 3.68 -16.23
CA MET A 488 -17.41 3.00 -16.02
C MET A 488 -18.18 3.60 -14.82
N GLN A 489 -17.51 4.00 -13.75
CA GLN A 489 -18.15 4.68 -12.62
C GLN A 489 -18.64 6.08 -13.00
N GLU A 490 -17.86 6.83 -13.76
CA GLU A 490 -18.27 8.13 -14.31
C GLU A 490 -19.50 8.00 -15.21
N LEU A 491 -19.50 7.04 -16.14
CA LEU A 491 -20.66 6.73 -16.98
C LEU A 491 -21.88 6.35 -16.15
N ARG A 492 -21.72 5.51 -15.11
CA ARG A 492 -22.83 5.19 -14.19
C ARG A 492 -23.33 6.41 -13.43
N HIS A 493 -22.47 7.37 -13.11
CA HIS A 493 -22.89 8.62 -12.48
C HIS A 493 -23.63 9.52 -13.48
N ALA A 494 -23.10 9.67 -14.68
CA ALA A 494 -23.73 10.42 -15.77
C ALA A 494 -25.11 9.87 -16.14
N VAL A 495 -25.24 8.54 -16.25
CA VAL A 495 -26.54 7.87 -16.48
C VAL A 495 -27.50 8.13 -15.34
N ARG A 496 -27.07 8.01 -14.07
CA ARG A 496 -27.94 8.31 -12.91
C ARG A 496 -28.42 9.77 -12.92
N LYS A 497 -27.51 10.71 -13.20
CA LYS A 497 -27.86 12.13 -13.32
C LYS A 497 -28.84 12.36 -14.47
N LYS A 498 -28.60 11.74 -15.63
CA LYS A 498 -29.48 11.85 -16.79
C LYS A 498 -30.89 11.32 -16.50
N VAL A 499 -30.99 10.17 -15.81
CA VAL A 499 -32.28 9.61 -15.37
C VAL A 499 -33.01 10.58 -14.42
N GLU A 500 -32.30 11.23 -13.51
CA GLU A 500 -32.89 12.21 -12.59
C GLU A 500 -33.35 13.48 -13.32
N ASP A 501 -32.55 13.96 -14.27
CA ASP A 501 -32.90 15.12 -15.09
C ASP A 501 -34.12 14.81 -15.99
N ASP A 502 -34.15 13.62 -16.59
CA ASP A 502 -35.31 13.15 -17.38
C ASP A 502 -36.56 13.03 -16.50
N ARG A 503 -36.43 12.55 -15.26
CA ARG A 503 -37.54 12.51 -14.29
C ARG A 503 -38.08 13.90 -13.96
N LYS A 504 -37.22 14.92 -13.83
CA LYS A 504 -37.64 16.31 -13.61
C LYS A 504 -38.34 16.90 -14.83
N VAL A 505 -37.83 16.61 -16.02
CA VAL A 505 -38.47 17.03 -17.29
C VAL A 505 -39.84 16.37 -17.42
N GLU A 506 -39.96 15.07 -17.16
CA GLU A 506 -41.25 14.37 -17.16
C GLU A 506 -42.24 15.00 -16.17
N GLN A 507 -41.79 15.34 -14.97
CA GLN A 507 -42.64 16.00 -13.98
C GLN A 507 -43.10 17.38 -14.48
N SER A 508 -42.18 18.16 -15.06
CA SER A 508 -42.48 19.49 -15.61
C SER A 508 -43.48 19.40 -16.78
N LEU A 509 -43.36 18.37 -17.62
CA LEU A 509 -44.31 18.10 -18.70
C LEU A 509 -45.69 17.70 -18.17
N ARG A 510 -45.78 16.89 -17.10
CA ARG A 510 -47.06 16.57 -16.45
C ARG A 510 -47.70 17.82 -15.83
N ASP A 511 -46.91 18.68 -15.20
CA ASP A 511 -47.41 19.92 -14.60
C ASP A 511 -47.92 20.89 -15.68
N LEU A 512 -47.22 20.97 -16.82
CA LEU A 512 -47.66 21.73 -17.99
C LEU A 512 -48.97 21.16 -18.57
N ASP A 513 -49.05 19.84 -18.74
CA ASP A 513 -50.25 19.15 -19.23
C ASP A 513 -51.45 19.45 -18.32
N ASN A 514 -51.28 19.34 -17.00
CA ASN A 514 -52.29 19.72 -16.01
C ASN A 514 -52.72 21.19 -16.13
N HIS A 515 -51.78 22.11 -16.40
CA HIS A 515 -52.07 23.52 -16.58
C HIS A 515 -52.87 23.80 -17.86
N LEU A 516 -52.50 23.14 -18.97
CA LEU A 516 -53.23 23.21 -20.23
C LEU A 516 -54.66 22.68 -20.07
N ASP A 517 -54.80 21.57 -19.35
CA ASP A 517 -56.10 20.97 -19.02
C ASP A 517 -56.99 21.94 -18.21
N MET A 518 -56.39 22.64 -17.23
CA MET A 518 -57.07 23.65 -16.44
C MET A 518 -57.49 24.85 -17.31
N GLN A 519 -56.60 25.38 -18.15
CA GLN A 519 -56.91 26.46 -19.09
C GLN A 519 -58.02 26.05 -20.07
N ALA A 520 -57.99 24.83 -20.58
CA ALA A 520 -59.02 24.31 -21.47
C ALA A 520 -60.40 24.26 -20.78
N ARG A 521 -60.44 23.82 -19.51
CA ARG A 521 -61.68 23.84 -18.71
C ARG A 521 -62.16 25.27 -18.44
N GLU A 522 -61.27 26.19 -18.09
CA GLU A 522 -61.61 27.60 -17.89
C GLU A 522 -62.15 28.26 -19.15
N LEU A 523 -61.52 28.03 -20.30
CA LEU A 523 -62.00 28.49 -21.60
C LEU A 523 -63.36 27.89 -21.92
N ALA A 524 -63.55 26.58 -21.73
CA ALA A 524 -64.84 25.93 -21.94
C ALA A 524 -65.96 26.53 -21.06
N MET A 525 -65.64 26.90 -19.82
CA MET A 525 -66.57 27.59 -18.92
C MET A 525 -66.88 29.02 -19.39
N LYS A 526 -65.87 29.78 -19.82
CA LYS A 526 -66.06 31.12 -20.41
C LYS A 526 -66.91 31.07 -21.67
N TYR A 527 -66.61 30.16 -22.60
CA TYR A 527 -67.41 29.96 -23.81
C TYR A 527 -68.87 29.63 -23.50
N ARG A 528 -69.13 28.76 -22.52
CA ARG A 528 -70.51 28.49 -22.07
C ARG A 528 -71.19 29.74 -21.50
N ALA A 529 -70.50 30.49 -20.64
CA ALA A 529 -71.03 31.73 -20.07
C ALA A 529 -71.34 32.79 -21.15
N ASP A 530 -70.45 32.97 -22.12
CA ASP A 530 -70.63 33.88 -23.26
C ASP A 530 -71.79 33.42 -24.15
N GLN A 531 -71.88 32.11 -24.43
CA GLN A 531 -73.00 31.54 -25.19
C GLN A 531 -74.34 31.78 -24.48
N GLU A 532 -74.41 31.64 -23.16
CA GLU A 532 -75.60 31.97 -22.37
C GLU A 532 -75.93 33.46 -22.39
N ALA A 533 -74.91 34.33 -22.30
CA ALA A 533 -75.08 35.78 -22.36
C ALA A 533 -75.60 36.25 -23.73
N ILE A 534 -75.01 35.75 -24.82
CA ILE A 534 -75.46 35.99 -26.18
C ILE A 534 -76.89 35.47 -26.37
N SER A 535 -77.18 34.26 -25.89
CA SER A 535 -78.53 33.68 -25.97
C SER A 535 -79.55 34.55 -25.23
N ARG A 536 -79.21 35.08 -24.05
CA ARG A 536 -80.03 36.04 -23.30
C ARG A 536 -80.24 37.34 -24.08
N GLN A 537 -79.18 37.93 -24.63
CA GLN A 537 -79.27 39.15 -25.45
C GLN A 537 -80.15 38.95 -26.68
N PHE A 538 -80.03 37.82 -27.38
CA PHE A 538 -80.92 37.49 -28.51
C PHE A 538 -82.36 37.28 -28.07
N ALA A 539 -82.60 36.66 -26.91
CA ALA A 539 -83.95 36.50 -26.35
C ALA A 539 -84.57 37.87 -25.99
N GLU A 540 -83.80 38.76 -25.37
CA GLU A 540 -84.20 40.14 -25.05
C GLU A 540 -84.48 40.96 -26.31
N LEU A 541 -83.62 40.83 -27.33
CA LEU A 541 -83.81 41.49 -28.63
C LEU A 541 -85.07 40.95 -29.32
N ARG A 542 -85.28 39.63 -29.36
CA ARG A 542 -86.52 39.03 -29.87
C ARG A 542 -87.74 39.50 -29.11
N GLY A 543 -87.66 39.60 -27.77
CA GLY A 543 -88.74 40.11 -26.93
C GLY A 543 -89.05 41.59 -27.21
N SER A 544 -88.01 42.40 -27.43
CA SER A 544 -88.14 43.82 -27.77
C SER A 544 -88.71 44.01 -29.18
N ILE A 545 -88.24 43.24 -30.18
CA ILE A 545 -88.83 43.21 -31.52
C ILE A 545 -90.30 42.78 -31.46
N ARG A 546 -90.64 41.71 -30.72
CA ARG A 546 -92.05 41.29 -30.55
C ARG A 546 -92.93 42.38 -29.95
N ARG A 547 -92.45 43.13 -28.96
CA ARG A 547 -93.17 44.26 -28.36
C ARG A 547 -93.36 45.44 -29.31
N VAL A 548 -92.46 45.62 -30.28
CA VAL A 548 -92.55 46.68 -31.30
C VAL A 548 -93.40 46.25 -32.51
N VAL A 549 -93.36 44.97 -32.89
CA VAL A 549 -94.02 44.42 -34.08
C VAL A 549 -95.46 43.96 -33.79
N ILE A 550 -95.80 43.63 -32.55
CA ILE A 550 -97.15 43.27 -32.13
C ILE A 550 -97.68 44.38 -31.22
N PRO A 551 -98.55 45.29 -31.71
CA PRO A 551 -99.28 46.21 -30.85
C PRO A 551 -100.20 45.41 -29.94
N THR A 552 -100.13 45.70 -28.65
CA THR A 552 -100.95 45.10 -27.59
C THR A 552 -102.43 45.20 -27.95
N GLN A 553 -103.07 44.08 -28.26
CA GLN A 553 -104.51 43.94 -28.24
C GLN A 553 -104.90 43.40 -26.86
N GLU A 554 -105.55 44.23 -26.06
CA GLU A 554 -106.08 43.86 -24.76
C GLU A 554 -107.20 42.82 -24.87
N GLN A 555 -107.33 42.05 -23.78
CA GLN A 555 -108.54 41.43 -23.21
C GLN A 555 -108.83 39.92 -23.35
N LEU A 556 -109.05 39.35 -22.15
CA LEU A 556 -109.96 38.28 -21.71
C LEU A 556 -109.51 36.80 -21.74
N GLY A 557 -109.61 36.17 -20.55
CA GLY A 557 -110.16 34.82 -20.40
C GLY A 557 -109.25 33.71 -19.85
N THR A 558 -109.34 33.45 -18.55
CA THR A 558 -109.02 32.20 -17.82
C THR A 558 -109.63 30.92 -18.44
N PRO A 559 -109.31 29.68 -17.98
CA PRO A 559 -108.11 29.09 -17.35
C PRO A 559 -107.63 27.76 -18.03
N SER A 560 -106.60 27.12 -17.46
CA SER A 560 -105.84 25.91 -17.88
C SER A 560 -106.62 24.69 -18.41
N PRO A 561 -105.92 23.71 -19.06
CA PRO A 561 -105.47 22.55 -18.27
C PRO A 561 -104.05 22.02 -18.58
N LYS A 562 -103.60 21.21 -17.63
CA LYS A 562 -102.37 20.41 -17.53
C LYS A 562 -102.09 19.53 -18.76
N TYR A 563 -100.81 19.37 -19.10
CA TYR A 563 -100.27 18.12 -19.65
C TYR A 563 -98.89 17.85 -19.04
N ASP A 564 -98.83 16.80 -18.22
CA ASP A 564 -97.60 16.07 -17.89
C ASP A 564 -97.11 15.31 -19.13
N PHE A 565 -95.79 15.21 -19.35
CA PHE A 565 -95.03 14.11 -20.01
C PHE A 565 -93.55 14.57 -20.07
N VAL A 566 -92.62 14.08 -19.22
CA VAL A 566 -91.83 12.82 -19.28
C VAL A 566 -90.76 12.80 -20.40
N TYR A 567 -89.50 12.96 -19.95
CA TYR A 567 -88.19 12.46 -20.46
C TYR A 567 -87.67 12.93 -21.85
N PRO A 568 -86.35 12.80 -22.20
CA PRO A 568 -85.34 11.91 -21.61
C PRO A 568 -83.94 12.50 -21.30
N ARG A 569 -83.16 11.67 -20.60
CA ARG A 569 -81.69 11.67 -20.54
C ARG A 569 -81.08 11.59 -21.95
N GLU A 570 -79.95 12.25 -22.13
CA GLU A 570 -78.70 11.60 -22.53
C GLU A 570 -77.60 11.99 -21.54
#